data_AF-A0A7W9PRZ5-F1
#
_entry.id   AF-A0A7W9PRZ5-F1
#
_cell.length_a   1.000
_cell.length_b   1.000
_cell.length_c   1.000
_cell.angle_alpha   90.00
_cell.angle_beta   90.00
_cell.angle_gamma   90.00
#
_symmetry.space_group_name_H-M   'P 1'
#
loop_
_entity.id
_entity.type
_entity.pdbx_description
1 polymer ?
#
loop_
_entity_poly.entity_id
_entity_poly.type
_entity_poly.pdbx_seq_one_letter_code
_entity_poly.pdbx_strand_id
1 'polypeptide(L)'
;MSTIAVTGASGFCGSHVAVAAAASIRLSLTAVENLSDACLDAAGWPPGAYNIADPAPYDRDRAVRAVLRAHGVRARIRHVPPAVARTAARAAQVLGRLRPATEPPLTLYAVDQLAGPVVLDVSKAESRGWTARRVLADYTAAVPSVT
;
A
#
# COMPACT_ATOMS: atom_id res chain seq x y z
N MET A 1 14.25 -15.79 6.94
CA MET A 1 12.96 -15.23 7.39
C MET A 1 12.70 -13.98 6.57
N SER A 2 11.89 -14.09 5.53
CA SER A 2 11.62 -12.97 4.62
C SER A 2 10.45 -12.16 5.18
N THR A 3 10.75 -10.98 5.72
CA THR A 3 9.74 -10.01 6.14
C THR A 3 9.26 -9.28 4.89
N ILE A 4 8.08 -9.65 4.38
CA ILE A 4 7.41 -8.87 3.34
C ILE A 4 6.74 -7.68 4.03
N ALA A 5 7.44 -6.55 4.05
CA ALA A 5 6.82 -5.28 4.38
C ALA A 5 5.99 -4.84 3.17
N VAL A 6 4.69 -5.17 3.16
CA VAL A 6 3.76 -4.48 2.26
C VAL A 6 3.67 -3.06 2.82
N THR A 7 4.38 -2.14 2.15
CA THR A 7 4.71 -0.82 2.67
C THR A 7 3.43 -0.08 3.00
N GLY A 8 3.19 0.17 4.29
CA GLY A 8 2.11 1.06 4.70
C GLY A 8 1.49 0.82 6.06
N ALA A 9 1.48 -0.37 6.68
CA ALA A 9 1.13 -0.64 8.12
C ALA A 9 0.79 -2.12 8.40
N SER A 10 0.86 -2.99 7.40
CA SER A 10 0.77 -4.42 7.62
C SER A 10 2.03 -4.91 8.31
N GLY A 11 1.97 -4.97 9.65
CA GLY A 11 2.92 -5.72 10.44
C GLY A 11 2.76 -7.21 10.13
N PHE A 12 3.85 -7.85 9.74
CA PHE A 12 3.91 -9.29 9.55
C PHE A 12 4.39 -9.95 10.84
N CYS A 13 3.57 -10.82 11.43
CA CYS A 13 3.96 -11.64 12.58
C CYS A 13 3.69 -13.11 12.25
N GLY A 14 4.70 -13.80 11.72
CA GLY A 14 4.58 -15.22 11.35
C GLY A 14 3.49 -15.45 10.30
N SER A 15 2.46 -16.22 10.61
CA SER A 15 1.35 -16.52 9.68
C SER A 15 0.22 -15.48 9.66
N HIS A 16 0.45 -14.29 10.23
CA HIS A 16 -0.59 -13.26 10.37
C HIS A 16 -0.16 -11.91 9.79
N VAL A 17 -1.11 -11.28 9.09
CA VAL A 17 -1.02 -9.88 8.68
C VAL A 17 -2.09 -9.12 9.46
N ALA A 18 -1.65 -8.23 10.35
CA ALA A 18 -2.54 -7.34 11.09
C ALA A 18 -2.79 -6.08 10.26
N VAL A 19 -4.06 -5.69 10.14
CA VAL A 19 -4.44 -4.50 9.38
C VAL A 19 -5.22 -3.54 10.27
N ALA A 20 -4.77 -2.29 10.28
CA ALA A 20 -5.24 -1.22 11.14
C ALA A 20 -6.59 -0.64 10.71
N ALA A 21 -7.59 -1.48 10.46
CA ALA A 21 -8.95 -1.05 10.19
C ALA A 21 -9.95 -2.07 10.73
N ALA A 22 -11.16 -1.59 11.02
CA ALA A 22 -12.26 -2.43 11.51
C ALA A 22 -12.78 -3.40 10.42
N ALA A 23 -12.64 -3.05 9.14
CA ALA A 23 -13.03 -3.84 7.99
C ALA A 23 -12.13 -3.52 6.77
N SER A 24 -12.30 -4.27 5.68
CA SER A 24 -11.64 -3.95 4.40
C SER A 24 -12.14 -2.60 3.87
N ILE A 25 -11.22 -1.85 3.25
CA ILE A 25 -11.48 -0.51 2.69
C ILE A 25 -11.10 -0.47 1.22
N ARG A 26 -11.60 0.55 0.50
CA ARG A 26 -11.17 0.84 -0.87
C ARG A 26 -9.97 1.76 -0.87
N LEU A 27 -9.00 1.46 -1.74
CA LEU A 27 -7.83 2.31 -1.95
C LEU A 27 -7.36 2.29 -3.40
N SER A 28 -6.79 3.40 -3.83
CA SER A 28 -6.02 3.48 -5.07
C SER A 28 -4.62 2.91 -4.84
N LEU A 29 -4.14 2.11 -5.80
CA LEU A 29 -2.74 1.73 -5.90
C LEU A 29 -2.14 2.46 -7.08
N THR A 30 -0.83 2.70 -7.04
CA THR A 30 -0.10 3.32 -8.14
C THR A 30 1.14 2.48 -8.40
N ALA A 31 1.21 1.86 -9.58
CA ALA A 31 2.47 1.28 -10.06
C ALA A 31 3.51 2.40 -10.20
N VAL A 32 4.75 2.17 -9.76
CA VAL A 32 5.81 3.18 -9.79
C VAL A 32 6.07 3.60 -11.23
N GLU A 33 6.01 2.66 -12.16
CA GLU A 33 6.16 2.87 -13.59
C GLU A 33 5.10 3.82 -14.13
N ASN A 34 3.83 3.66 -13.73
CA ASN A 34 2.76 4.59 -14.12
C ASN A 34 3.01 6.01 -13.63
N LEU A 35 3.55 6.16 -12.41
CA LEU A 35 3.90 7.46 -11.85
C LEU A 35 5.08 8.09 -12.60
N SER A 36 6.13 7.31 -12.87
CA SER A 36 7.28 7.77 -13.65
C SER A 36 6.87 8.19 -15.05
N ASP A 37 6.05 7.38 -15.72
CA ASP A 37 5.50 7.67 -17.04
C ASP A 37 4.67 8.97 -17.03
N ALA A 38 3.79 9.14 -16.05
CA ALA A 38 3.02 10.37 -15.87
C ALA A 38 3.92 11.59 -15.68
N CYS A 39 5.00 11.47 -14.88
CA CYS A 39 5.95 12.57 -14.68
C CYS A 39 6.68 12.97 -15.96
N LEU A 40 7.00 12.00 -16.82
CA LEU A 40 7.61 12.27 -18.13
C LEU A 40 6.60 12.94 -19.09
N ASP A 41 5.37 12.45 -19.13
CA ASP A 41 4.30 13.01 -19.95
C ASP A 41 3.87 14.41 -19.48
N ALA A 42 3.96 14.68 -18.16
CA ALA A 42 3.50 15.91 -17.52
C ALA A 42 4.27 17.16 -17.96
N ALA A 43 5.42 17.03 -18.61
CA ALA A 43 6.14 18.16 -19.20
C ALA A 43 5.27 18.95 -20.20
N GLY A 44 4.32 18.30 -20.86
CA GLY A 44 3.36 18.94 -21.77
C GLY A 44 2.05 19.38 -21.11
N TRP A 45 1.86 19.17 -19.80
CA TRP A 45 0.59 19.43 -19.14
C TRP A 45 0.54 20.85 -18.54
N PRO A 46 -0.66 21.46 -18.45
CA PRO A 46 -0.82 22.70 -17.69
C PRO A 46 -0.42 22.51 -16.22
N PRO A 47 0.17 23.53 -15.57
CA PRO A 47 0.52 23.47 -14.16
C PRO A 47 -0.66 23.07 -13.26
N GLY A 48 -0.37 22.30 -12.22
CA GLY A 48 -1.31 21.99 -11.14
C GLY A 48 -1.11 20.60 -10.55
N ALA A 49 -1.94 20.25 -9.56
CA ALA A 49 -1.95 18.92 -8.98
C ALA A 49 -2.64 17.92 -9.91
N TYR A 50 -2.03 16.75 -10.10
CA TYR A 50 -2.59 15.60 -10.81
C TYR A 50 -2.44 14.39 -9.91
N ASN A 51 -3.53 13.66 -9.67
CA ASN A 51 -3.43 12.37 -9.01
C ASN A 51 -3.11 11.31 -10.06
N ILE A 52 -2.20 10.41 -9.72
CA ILE A 52 -1.78 9.31 -10.58
C ILE A 52 -1.98 8.01 -9.81
N ALA A 53 -2.83 7.14 -10.35
CA ALA A 53 -3.16 5.85 -9.78
C ALA A 53 -3.73 4.92 -10.85
N ASP A 54 -3.83 3.64 -10.52
CA ASP A 54 -4.58 2.66 -11.29
C ASP A 54 -6.05 3.12 -11.48
N PRO A 55 -6.68 2.77 -12.61
CA PRO A 55 -7.94 3.38 -13.04
C PRO A 55 -9.14 2.94 -12.21
N ALA A 56 -9.02 1.83 -11.47
CA ALA A 56 -10.07 1.34 -10.59
C ALA A 56 -9.53 1.15 -9.17
N PRO A 57 -10.25 1.62 -8.14
CA PRO A 57 -9.84 1.41 -6.76
C PRO A 57 -9.94 -0.07 -6.38
N TYR A 58 -9.01 -0.55 -5.55
CA TYR A 58 -8.95 -1.92 -5.09
C TYR A 58 -9.64 -2.10 -3.74
N ASP A 59 -10.16 -3.29 -3.49
CA ASP A 59 -10.41 -3.76 -2.13
C ASP A 59 -9.06 -4.11 -1.48
N ARG A 60 -8.75 -3.49 -0.35
CA ARG A 60 -7.46 -3.64 0.33
C ARG A 60 -7.13 -5.09 0.64
N ASP A 61 -8.06 -5.80 1.27
CA ASP A 61 -7.79 -7.18 1.67
C ASP A 61 -7.58 -8.08 0.45
N ARG A 62 -8.33 -7.88 -0.63
CA ARG A 62 -8.11 -8.58 -1.90
C ARG A 62 -6.73 -8.27 -2.48
N ALA A 63 -6.31 -7.01 -2.49
CA ALA A 63 -4.99 -6.62 -2.96
C ALA A 63 -3.86 -7.26 -2.13
N VAL A 64 -3.96 -7.17 -0.80
CA VAL A 64 -3.00 -7.80 0.13
C VAL A 64 -2.95 -9.31 -0.08
N ARG A 65 -4.10 -9.99 -0.21
CA ARG A 65 -4.14 -11.44 -0.51
C ARG A 65 -3.50 -11.76 -1.86
N ALA A 66 -3.70 -10.93 -2.88
CA ALA A 66 -3.11 -11.16 -4.20
C ALA A 66 -1.58 -11.10 -4.13
N VAL A 67 -1.03 -10.09 -3.46
CA VAL A 67 0.42 -9.96 -3.24
C VAL A 67 0.96 -11.13 -2.41
N LEU A 68 0.34 -11.45 -1.27
CA LEU A 68 0.77 -12.56 -0.43
C LEU A 68 0.79 -13.90 -1.19
N ARG A 69 -0.23 -14.15 -2.02
CA ARG A 69 -0.31 -15.35 -2.86
C ARG A 69 0.78 -15.39 -3.92
N ALA A 70 1.04 -14.26 -4.60
CA ALA A 70 2.10 -14.16 -5.60
C ALA A 70 3.48 -14.49 -5.01
N HIS A 71 3.70 -14.14 -3.74
CA HIS A 71 4.94 -14.44 -3.00
C HIS A 71 4.92 -15.79 -2.25
N GLY A 72 3.92 -16.65 -2.47
CA GLY A 72 3.82 -17.95 -1.79
C GLY A 72 3.57 -17.86 -0.27
N VAL A 73 3.20 -16.68 0.25
CA VAL A 73 3.02 -16.45 1.68
C VAL A 73 1.60 -16.81 2.11
N ARG A 74 1.49 -17.82 2.96
CA ARG A 74 0.23 -18.20 3.61
C ARG A 74 0.04 -17.40 4.89
N ALA A 75 -0.71 -16.30 4.82
CA ALA A 75 -1.06 -15.50 5.98
C ALA A 75 -2.58 -15.25 6.13
N ARG A 76 -3.04 -15.16 7.38
CA ARG A 76 -4.42 -14.77 7.72
C ARG A 76 -4.47 -13.26 7.98
N ILE A 77 -5.37 -12.57 7.28
CA ILE A 77 -5.63 -11.15 7.50
C ILE A 77 -6.53 -10.98 8.72
N ARG A 78 -6.11 -10.15 9.69
CA ARG A 78 -6.88 -9.81 10.88
C ARG A 78 -7.12 -8.30 10.95
N HIS A 79 -8.37 -7.93 11.19
CA HIS A 79 -8.79 -6.56 11.39
C HIS A 79 -8.62 -6.15 12.84
N VAL A 80 -7.96 -5.01 13.06
CA VAL A 80 -7.72 -4.46 14.38
C VAL A 80 -8.36 -3.07 14.43
N PRO A 81 -9.11 -2.72 15.50
CA PRO A 81 -9.68 -1.39 15.63
C PRO A 81 -8.59 -0.30 15.51
N PRO A 82 -8.83 0.81 14.77
CA PRO A 82 -7.81 1.83 14.55
C PRO A 82 -7.19 2.41 15.83
N ALA A 83 -7.98 2.53 16.90
CA ALA A 83 -7.48 2.98 18.20
C ALA A 83 -6.41 2.03 18.78
N VAL A 84 -6.63 0.72 18.68
CA VAL A 84 -5.67 -0.30 19.14
C VAL A 84 -4.41 -0.24 18.29
N ALA A 85 -4.55 -0.13 16.97
CA ALA A 85 -3.41 -0.02 16.06
C ALA A 85 -2.57 1.25 16.32
N ARG A 86 -3.21 2.40 16.56
CA ARG A 86 -2.52 3.66 16.91
C ARG A 86 -1.76 3.56 18.23
N THR A 87 -2.35 2.92 19.24
CA THR A 87 -1.67 2.70 20.53
C THR A 87 -0.45 1.79 20.36
N ALA A 88 -0.57 0.71 19.59
CA ALA A 88 0.55 -0.18 19.27
C ALA A 88 1.66 0.57 18.51
N ALA A 89 1.30 1.40 17.52
CA ALA A 89 2.25 2.21 16.77
C ALA A 89 2.99 3.22 17.66
N ARG A 90 2.28 3.90 18.57
CA ARG A 90 2.90 4.80 19.56
C ARG A 90 3.90 4.07 20.44
N ALA A 91 3.52 2.91 20.99
CA ALA A 91 4.42 2.11 21.81
C ALA A 91 5.66 1.66 21.01
N ALA A 92 5.47 1.19 19.78
CA ALA A 92 6.57 0.77 18.90
C ALA A 92 7.54 1.93 18.59
N GLN A 93 7.02 3.12 18.29
CA GLN A 93 7.85 4.31 18.07
C GLN A 93 8.60 4.75 19.32
N VAL A 94 7.97 4.72 20.50
CA VAL A 94 8.62 5.05 21.78
C VAL A 94 9.76 4.08 22.07
N LEU A 95 9.52 2.77 21.91
CA LEU A 95 10.55 1.74 22.09
C LEU A 95 11.64 1.84 21.03
N GLY A 96 11.30 2.21 19.80
CA GLY A 96 12.26 2.43 18.71
C GLY A 96 13.26 3.55 19.02
N ARG A 97 12.90 4.56 19.83
CA ARG A 97 13.84 5.59 20.29
C ARG A 97 14.98 5.01 21.14
N LEU A 98 14.79 3.86 21.77
CA LEU A 98 15.82 3.16 22.53
C LEU A 98 16.80 2.39 21.64
N ARG A 99 16.48 2.24 20.34
CA ARG A 99 17.34 1.61 19.33
C ARG A 99 17.35 2.44 18.04
N PRO A 100 18.04 3.59 18.02
CA PRO A 100 17.97 4.56 16.92
C PRO A 100 18.37 4.01 15.54
N ALA A 101 19.17 2.94 15.51
CA ALA A 101 19.64 2.31 14.28
C ALA A 101 18.61 1.36 13.64
N THR A 102 17.40 1.22 14.19
CA THR A 102 16.37 0.31 13.66
C THR A 102 15.07 1.06 13.45
N GLU A 103 14.52 0.99 12.24
CA GLU A 103 13.22 1.56 11.95
C GLU A 103 12.12 0.79 12.71
N PRO A 104 11.19 1.47 13.40
CA PRO A 104 10.09 0.81 14.07
C PRO A 104 9.22 0.07 13.05
N PRO A 105 8.86 -1.20 13.31
CA PRO A 105 8.11 -2.04 12.36
C PRO A 105 6.66 -1.56 12.15
N LEU A 106 6.17 -0.65 12.99
CA LEU A 106 4.85 -0.05 12.92
C LEU A 106 4.95 1.43 13.31
N THR A 107 4.50 2.31 12.43
CA THR A 107 4.49 3.76 12.66
C THR A 107 3.05 4.30 12.67
N LEU A 108 2.86 5.47 13.28
CA LEU A 108 1.58 6.16 13.23
C LEU A 108 1.19 6.55 11.80
N TYR A 109 2.17 7.01 11.01
CA TYR A 109 1.99 7.29 9.58
C TYR A 109 1.43 6.08 8.85
N ALA A 110 2.02 4.92 9.12
CA ALA A 110 1.58 3.68 8.52
C ALA A 110 0.11 3.38 8.90
N VAL A 111 -0.22 3.44 10.20
CA VAL A 111 -1.59 3.20 10.67
C VAL A 111 -2.59 4.12 9.98
N ASP A 112 -2.30 5.40 9.85
CA ASP A 112 -3.23 6.35 9.24
C ASP A 112 -3.40 6.13 7.72
N GLN A 113 -2.35 5.70 7.01
CA GLN A 113 -2.44 5.33 5.58
C GLN A 113 -3.32 4.09 5.32
N LEU A 114 -3.44 3.18 6.29
CA LEU A 114 -4.26 1.97 6.16
C LEU A 114 -5.63 2.03 6.85
N ALA A 115 -5.86 3.02 7.71
CA ALA A 115 -7.08 3.12 8.51
C ALA A 115 -8.24 3.77 7.75
N GLY A 116 -7.96 4.66 6.79
CA GLY A 116 -8.96 5.40 6.02
C GLY A 116 -8.94 5.03 4.53
N PRO A 117 -10.09 5.06 3.84
CA PRO A 117 -10.12 4.89 2.38
C PRO A 117 -9.43 6.06 1.70
N VAL A 118 -8.54 5.77 0.74
CA VAL A 118 -7.87 6.78 -0.10
C VAL A 118 -8.07 6.36 -1.55
N VAL A 119 -9.10 6.92 -2.18
CA VAL A 119 -9.39 6.72 -3.60
C VAL A 119 -9.12 8.03 -4.32
N LEU A 120 -8.20 7.98 -5.27
CA LEU A 120 -7.72 9.15 -5.99
C LEU A 120 -8.55 9.35 -7.27
N ASP A 121 -8.96 10.60 -7.52
CA ASP A 121 -9.57 11.02 -8.77
C ASP A 121 -8.49 11.31 -9.82
N VAL A 122 -8.40 10.45 -10.83
CA VAL A 122 -7.43 10.52 -11.92
C VAL A 122 -7.97 11.22 -13.17
N SER A 123 -9.24 11.68 -13.17
CA SER A 123 -9.92 12.23 -14.35
C SER A 123 -9.16 13.39 -14.98
N LYS A 124 -8.45 14.18 -14.16
CA LYS A 124 -7.64 15.30 -14.67
C LYS A 124 -6.47 14.81 -15.53
N ALA A 125 -5.77 13.76 -15.12
CA ALA A 125 -4.68 13.17 -15.90
C ALA A 125 -5.24 12.48 -17.16
N GLU A 126 -6.34 11.76 -17.04
CA GLU A 126 -7.03 11.12 -18.18
C GLU A 126 -7.46 12.14 -19.24
N SER A 127 -7.93 13.32 -18.81
CA SER A 127 -8.26 14.41 -19.74
C SER A 127 -7.05 14.96 -20.51
N ARG A 128 -5.82 14.59 -20.14
CA ARG A 128 -4.57 14.89 -20.88
C ARG A 128 -4.16 13.74 -21.81
N GLY A 129 -4.96 12.69 -21.92
CA GLY A 129 -4.63 11.48 -22.69
C GLY A 129 -3.77 10.47 -21.92
N TRP A 130 -3.49 10.72 -20.63
CA TRP A 130 -2.75 9.77 -19.81
C TRP A 130 -3.61 8.55 -19.47
N THR A 131 -3.02 7.37 -19.51
CA THR A 131 -3.64 6.12 -19.07
C THR A 131 -2.65 5.28 -18.29
N ALA A 132 -3.13 4.65 -17.22
CA ALA A 132 -2.34 3.70 -16.44
C ALA A 132 -2.04 2.46 -17.31
N ARG A 133 -0.76 2.16 -17.52
CA ARG A 133 -0.31 1.04 -18.36
C ARG A 133 -0.05 -0.25 -17.58
N ARG A 134 0.26 -0.12 -16.29
CA ARG A 134 0.51 -1.23 -15.38
C ARG A 134 -0.55 -1.26 -14.30
N VAL A 135 -0.97 -2.45 -13.89
CA VAL A 135 -1.90 -2.65 -12.76
C VAL A 135 -1.37 -3.72 -11.82
N LEU A 136 -1.99 -3.87 -10.65
CA LEU A 136 -1.59 -4.90 -9.67
C LEU A 136 -1.51 -6.31 -10.27
N ALA A 137 -2.38 -6.63 -11.22
CA ALA A 137 -2.36 -7.93 -11.90
C ALA A 137 -1.05 -8.19 -12.64
N ASP A 138 -0.51 -7.17 -13.35
CA ASP A 138 0.77 -7.26 -14.06
C ASP A 138 1.92 -7.54 -13.10
N TYR A 139 1.93 -6.86 -11.95
CA TYR A 139 2.91 -7.13 -10.90
C TYR A 139 2.82 -8.58 -10.42
N THR A 140 1.62 -9.05 -10.04
CA THR A 140 1.46 -10.41 -9.52
C THR A 140 1.79 -11.50 -10.54
N ALA A 141 1.61 -11.23 -11.84
CA ALA A 141 1.99 -12.13 -12.92
C ALA A 141 3.51 -12.16 -13.17
N ALA A 142 4.22 -11.07 -12.87
CA ALA A 142 5.66 -10.95 -13.06
C ALA A 142 6.49 -11.53 -11.89
N VAL A 143 5.88 -11.78 -10.72
CA VAL A 143 6.59 -12.38 -9.57
C VAL A 143 6.99 -13.82 -9.93
N PRO A 144 8.29 -14.17 -9.91
CA PRO A 144 8.73 -15.53 -10.16
C PRO A 144 8.11 -16.49 -9.14
N SER A 145 7.58 -17.61 -9.60
CA SER A 145 7.03 -18.64 -8.71
C SER A 145 8.15 -19.14 -7.79
N VAL A 146 8.03 -18.87 -6.49
CA VAL A 146 8.91 -19.46 -5.48
C VAL A 146 8.61 -20.96 -5.46
N THR A 147 9.53 -21.73 -6.03
CA THR A 147 9.53 -23.20 -6.00
C THR A 147 10.12 -23.66 -4.66
#